data_AF-A0A1G3ICM4-F1
#
_entry.id   AF-A0A1G3ICM4-F1
#
_cell.length_a   1.000
_cell.length_b   1.000
_cell.length_c   1.000
_cell.angle_alpha   90.00
_cell.angle_beta   90.00
_cell.angle_gamma   90.00
#
_symmetry.space_group_name_H-M   'P 1'
#
loop_
_entity.id
_entity.type
_entity.pdbx_description
1 polymer ?
#
loop_
_entity_poly.entity_id
_entity_poly.type
_entity_poly.pdbx_seq_one_letter_code
_entity_poly.pdbx_strand_id
1 'polypeptide(L)'
;MIPYSHQPQEVSMTRIRLPNRRPNETVELIFNDTAYAVTIGYYPAAGSVGEVFTHGAKVGSAMDAILDDACVALSMLLQHGTEPIDLASSMGRHGDGQTPASIIGALADLLVSAGRFPGRFRRPTGRPTVSTETRKAAVAS
;
A
#
# COMPACT_ATOMS: atom_id res chain seq x y z
N MET A 1 3.38 0.94 52.40
CA MET A 1 4.16 0.58 51.21
C MET A 1 3.21 -0.13 50.25
N ILE A 2 2.61 0.62 49.32
CA ILE A 2 1.61 0.09 48.37
C ILE A 2 2.37 -0.29 47.10
N PRO A 3 2.27 -1.53 46.60
CA PRO A 3 2.90 -1.89 45.34
C PRO A 3 2.14 -1.24 44.18
N TYR A 4 2.84 -0.45 43.38
CA TYR A 4 2.33 0.11 42.13
C TYR A 4 2.39 -0.99 41.07
N SER A 5 1.35 -1.82 40.97
CA SER A 5 1.19 -2.76 39.87
C SER A 5 0.88 -1.98 38.59
N HIS A 6 1.90 -1.74 37.76
CA HIS A 6 1.67 -1.43 36.34
C HIS A 6 1.07 -2.67 35.70
N GLN A 7 -0.26 -2.70 35.55
CA GLN A 7 -0.87 -3.58 34.57
C GLN A 7 -0.49 -3.04 33.18
N PRO A 8 0.09 -3.85 32.28
CA PRO A 8 0.25 -3.44 30.90
C PRO A 8 -1.15 -3.13 30.35
N GLN A 9 -1.34 -1.91 29.82
CA GLN A 9 -2.59 -1.58 29.15
C GLN A 9 -2.74 -2.51 27.95
N GLU A 10 -3.71 -3.40 28.02
CA GLU A 10 -4.18 -4.20 26.90
C GLU A 10 -4.75 -3.24 25.87
N VAL A 11 -3.94 -2.88 24.86
CA VAL A 11 -4.40 -2.04 23.76
C VAL A 11 -5.37 -2.90 22.97
N SER A 12 -6.67 -2.72 23.20
CA SER A 12 -7.69 -3.39 22.39
C SER A 12 -7.49 -2.95 20.94
N MET A 13 -6.96 -3.84 20.10
CA MET A 13 -6.73 -3.66 18.66
C MET A 13 -8.06 -3.67 17.90
N THR A 14 -9.03 -2.89 18.37
CA THR A 14 -10.36 -2.79 17.78
C THR A 14 -10.22 -2.10 16.43
N ARG A 15 -10.81 -2.72 15.40
CA ARG A 15 -10.79 -2.20 14.03
C ARG A 15 -11.28 -0.74 13.99
N ILE A 16 -10.45 0.16 13.48
CA ILE A 16 -10.80 1.55 13.23
C ILE A 16 -11.28 1.67 11.79
N ARG A 17 -12.59 1.57 11.57
CA ARG A 17 -13.16 1.70 10.21
C ARG A 17 -13.06 3.14 9.70
N LEU A 18 -12.81 3.29 8.40
CA LEU A 18 -12.91 4.59 7.75
C LEU A 18 -14.40 4.97 7.60
N PRO A 19 -14.73 6.27 7.71
CA PRO A 19 -16.10 6.73 7.47
C PRO A 19 -16.50 6.59 5.99
N ASN A 20 -17.81 6.54 5.75
CA ASN A 20 -18.37 6.43 4.38
C ASN A 20 -17.87 7.56 3.46
N ARG A 21 -17.69 8.78 3.99
CA ARG A 21 -17.06 9.90 3.29
C ARG A 21 -15.67 10.12 3.86
N ARG A 22 -14.66 10.01 3.01
CA ARG A 22 -13.25 10.10 3.37
C ARG A 22 -12.43 10.65 2.21
N PRO A 23 -11.29 11.32 2.46
CA PRO A 23 -10.33 11.64 1.43
C PRO A 23 -9.79 10.36 0.80
N ASN A 24 -9.60 10.40 -0.51
CA ASN A 24 -8.87 9.38 -1.24
C ASN A 24 -8.08 10.02 -2.39
N GLU A 25 -7.11 9.28 -2.90
CA GLU A 25 -6.47 9.59 -4.17
C GLU A 25 -6.40 8.33 -5.02
N THR A 26 -6.34 8.51 -6.33
CA THR A 26 -6.12 7.40 -7.27
C THR A 26 -4.89 7.71 -8.09
N VAL A 27 -3.96 6.76 -8.10
CA VAL A 27 -2.68 6.84 -8.80
C VAL A 27 -2.54 5.68 -9.76
N GLU A 28 -1.74 5.86 -10.81
CA GLU A 28 -1.35 4.78 -11.71
C GLU A 28 -0.08 4.13 -11.16
N LEU A 29 -0.11 2.81 -10.96
CA LEU A 29 1.03 1.99 -10.60
C LEU A 29 1.36 1.06 -11.76
N ILE A 30 2.58 1.12 -12.27
CA ILE A 30 3.06 0.19 -13.30
C ILE A 30 3.78 -0.97 -12.61
N PHE A 31 3.35 -2.20 -12.90
CA PHE A 31 4.02 -3.41 -12.44
C PHE A 31 3.97 -4.48 -13.53
N ASN A 32 5.14 -5.04 -13.89
CA ASN A 32 5.29 -6.02 -14.97
C ASN A 32 4.54 -5.63 -16.24
N ASP A 33 4.81 -4.42 -16.74
CA ASP A 33 4.21 -3.82 -17.95
C ASP A 33 2.67 -3.66 -17.93
N THR A 34 2.04 -3.86 -16.78
CA THR A 34 0.61 -3.65 -16.58
C THR A 34 0.38 -2.39 -15.76
N ALA A 35 -0.53 -1.53 -16.23
CA ALA A 35 -0.96 -0.36 -15.49
C ALA A 35 -2.15 -0.70 -14.57
N TYR A 36 -1.99 -0.40 -13.29
CA TYR A 36 -3.01 -0.58 -12.27
C TYR A 36 -3.48 0.79 -11.77
N ALA A 37 -4.79 0.98 -11.71
CA ALA A 37 -5.41 2.10 -11.02
C ALA A 37 -5.53 1.74 -9.54
N VAL A 38 -4.74 2.41 -8.70
CA VAL A 38 -4.70 2.17 -7.25
C VAL A 38 -5.37 3.34 -6.53
N THR A 39 -6.41 3.07 -5.76
CA THR A 39 -7.09 4.06 -4.92
C THR A 39 -6.69 3.87 -3.47
N ILE A 40 -6.18 4.93 -2.84
CA ILE A 40 -5.75 4.95 -1.44
C ILE A 40 -6.75 5.80 -0.66
N GLY A 41 -7.31 5.24 0.43
CA GLY A 41 -8.23 5.95 1.32
C GLY A 41 -7.54 6.35 2.63
N TYR A 42 -7.89 7.54 3.14
CA TYR A 42 -7.24 8.11 4.33
C TYR A 42 -8.23 8.38 5.46
N TYR A 43 -7.74 8.28 6.69
CA TYR A 43 -8.50 8.75 7.86
C TYR A 43 -8.64 10.27 7.83
N PRO A 44 -9.85 10.85 7.89
CA PRO A 44 -10.02 12.30 7.74
C PRO A 44 -9.30 13.15 8.79
N ALA A 45 -9.24 12.65 10.05
CA ALA A 45 -8.64 13.40 11.15
C ALA A 45 -7.11 13.31 11.16
N ALA A 46 -6.55 12.13 10.86
CA ALA A 46 -5.11 11.91 10.90
C ALA A 46 -4.43 12.11 9.53
N GLY A 47 -5.17 11.96 8.43
CA GLY A 47 -4.61 11.91 7.09
C GLY A 47 -3.74 10.68 6.83
N SER A 48 -3.64 9.72 7.76
CA SER A 48 -2.92 8.47 7.55
C SER A 48 -3.68 7.55 6.61
N VAL A 49 -2.94 6.71 5.89
CA VAL A 49 -3.48 5.64 5.04
C VAL A 49 -4.32 4.69 5.89
N GLY A 50 -5.50 4.32 5.40
CA GLY A 50 -6.39 3.37 6.09
C GLY A 50 -6.93 2.26 5.20
N GLU A 51 -6.83 2.38 3.88
CA GLU A 51 -7.26 1.33 2.94
C GLU A 51 -6.63 1.53 1.57
N VAL A 52 -6.65 0.46 0.78
CA VAL A 52 -6.20 0.43 -0.61
C VAL A 52 -7.12 -0.45 -1.44
N PHE A 53 -7.41 -0.01 -2.66
CA PHE A 53 -8.08 -0.80 -3.70
C PHE A 53 -7.28 -0.71 -4.99
N THR A 54 -7.31 -1.77 -5.79
CA THR A 54 -6.56 -1.82 -7.05
C THR A 54 -7.39 -2.46 -8.14
N HIS A 55 -7.38 -1.84 -9.31
CA HIS A 55 -7.99 -2.37 -10.53
C HIS A 55 -6.98 -2.32 -11.68
N GLY A 56 -7.20 -3.06 -12.74
CA GLY A 56 -6.35 -3.05 -13.94
C GLY A 56 -5.94 -4.44 -14.42
N ALA A 57 -6.11 -5.46 -13.57
CA ALA A 57 -6.12 -6.84 -14.04
C ALA A 57 -7.30 -7.07 -15.00
N LYS A 58 -7.18 -8.11 -15.84
CA LYS A 58 -8.29 -8.52 -16.70
C LYS A 58 -9.47 -8.94 -15.81
N VAL A 59 -10.61 -8.28 -15.98
CA VAL A 59 -11.84 -8.56 -15.22
C VAL A 59 -12.19 -10.05 -15.28
N GLY A 60 -12.45 -10.64 -14.12
CA GLY A 60 -12.79 -12.06 -13.95
C GLY A 60 -11.60 -13.02 -14.10
N SER A 61 -10.37 -12.52 -14.20
CA SER A 61 -9.18 -13.35 -14.12
C SER A 61 -8.84 -13.76 -12.68
N ALA A 62 -7.99 -14.77 -12.53
CA ALA A 62 -7.49 -15.15 -11.20
C ALA A 62 -6.75 -13.99 -10.51
N MET A 63 -6.01 -13.17 -11.27
CA MET A 63 -5.31 -12.01 -10.72
C MET A 63 -6.29 -10.95 -10.20
N ASP A 64 -7.40 -10.73 -10.90
CA ASP A 64 -8.46 -9.80 -10.48
C ASP A 64 -9.03 -10.19 -9.11
N ALA A 65 -9.40 -11.46 -8.95
CA ALA A 65 -9.89 -11.99 -7.68
C ALA A 65 -8.83 -11.94 -6.55
N ILE A 66 -7.58 -12.28 -6.86
CA ILE A 66 -6.48 -12.22 -5.89
C ILE A 66 -6.24 -10.77 -5.43
N LEU A 67 -6.32 -9.80 -6.35
CA LEU A 67 -6.14 -8.39 -6.02
C LEU A 67 -7.28 -7.86 -5.15
N ASP A 68 -8.52 -8.23 -5.44
CA ASP A 68 -9.67 -7.88 -4.60
C ASP A 68 -9.49 -8.39 -3.16
N ASP A 69 -9.16 -9.67 -2.99
CA ASP A 69 -8.94 -10.28 -1.68
C ASP A 69 -7.73 -9.66 -0.95
N ALA A 70 -6.64 -9.41 -1.68
CA ALA A 70 -5.43 -8.80 -1.12
C ALA A 70 -5.70 -7.36 -0.66
N CYS A 71 -6.44 -6.57 -1.44
CA CYS A 71 -6.83 -5.20 -1.07
C CYS A 71 -7.72 -5.18 0.19
N VAL A 72 -8.65 -6.13 0.32
CA VAL A 72 -9.44 -6.30 1.54
C VAL A 72 -8.54 -6.64 2.73
N ALA A 73 -7.62 -7.59 2.58
CA ALA A 73 -6.70 -7.99 3.63
C ALA A 73 -5.77 -6.85 4.08
N LEU A 74 -5.14 -6.13 3.14
CA LEU A 74 -4.30 -4.97 3.43
C LEU A 74 -5.09 -3.87 4.15
N SER A 75 -6.30 -3.57 3.67
CA SER A 75 -7.16 -2.57 4.30
C SER A 75 -7.58 -2.97 5.71
N MET A 76 -7.84 -4.25 5.96
CA MET A 76 -8.11 -4.76 7.31
C MET A 76 -6.89 -4.58 8.23
N LEU A 77 -5.70 -4.94 7.76
CA LEU A 77 -4.46 -4.80 8.54
C LEU A 77 -4.18 -3.34 8.92
N LEU A 78 -4.32 -2.42 7.95
CA LEU A 78 -4.21 -0.98 8.19
C LEU A 78 -5.23 -0.50 9.23
N GLN A 79 -6.48 -0.97 9.14
CA GLN A 79 -7.55 -0.61 10.09
C GLN A 79 -7.36 -1.21 11.49
N HIS A 80 -6.52 -2.23 11.62
CA HIS A 80 -6.07 -2.80 12.89
C HIS A 80 -4.74 -2.20 13.36
N GLY A 81 -4.25 -1.13 12.72
CA GLY A 81 -3.08 -0.38 13.16
C GLY A 81 -1.75 -0.91 12.64
N THR A 82 -1.75 -1.79 11.64
CA THR A 82 -0.50 -2.16 10.95
C THR A 82 -0.01 -0.95 10.16
N GLU A 83 1.23 -0.52 10.38
CA GLU A 83 1.81 0.59 9.63
C GLU A 83 2.21 0.13 8.21
N PRO A 84 2.11 1.01 7.18
CA PRO A 84 2.50 0.66 5.81
C PRO A 84 3.93 0.11 5.69
N ILE A 85 4.86 0.60 6.53
CA ILE A 85 6.26 0.15 6.51
C ILE A 85 6.42 -1.31 6.97
N ASP A 86 5.57 -1.76 7.90
CA ASP A 86 5.58 -3.14 8.39
C ASP A 86 5.02 -4.08 7.33
N LEU A 87 4.00 -3.65 6.59
CA LEU A 87 3.50 -4.36 5.43
C LEU A 87 4.60 -4.48 4.37
N ALA A 88 5.22 -3.37 3.97
CA ALA A 88 6.25 -3.36 2.93
C ALA A 88 7.44 -4.25 3.30
N SER A 89 7.93 -4.17 4.54
CA SER A 89 9.07 -4.99 5.00
C SER A 89 8.74 -6.49 5.12
N SER A 90 7.46 -6.86 5.24
CA SER A 90 7.02 -8.26 5.32
C SER A 90 6.76 -8.91 3.95
N MET A 91 6.67 -8.12 2.88
CA MET A 91 6.37 -8.65 1.54
C MET A 91 7.60 -9.27 0.88
N GLY A 92 7.37 -10.31 0.07
CA GLY A 92 8.42 -10.97 -0.69
C GLY A 92 9.14 -10.01 -1.64
N ARG A 93 10.47 -10.15 -1.69
CA ARG A 93 11.36 -9.37 -2.56
C ARG A 93 12.05 -10.31 -3.54
N HIS A 94 12.44 -9.78 -4.70
CA HIS A 94 13.35 -10.49 -5.60
C HIS A 94 14.75 -10.61 -4.98
N GLY A 95 15.67 -11.28 -5.67
CA GLY A 95 17.01 -11.58 -5.14
C GLY A 95 17.86 -10.36 -4.76
N ASP A 96 17.43 -9.15 -5.14
CA ASP A 96 18.05 -7.87 -4.73
C ASP A 96 17.60 -7.38 -3.34
N GLY A 97 16.59 -8.01 -2.74
CA GLY A 97 16.04 -7.62 -1.45
C GLY A 97 15.29 -6.29 -1.45
N GLN A 98 15.09 -5.66 -2.62
CA GLN A 98 14.46 -4.34 -2.75
C GLN A 98 13.24 -4.38 -3.66
N THR A 99 13.36 -5.02 -4.82
CA THR A 99 12.27 -5.04 -5.80
C THR A 99 11.13 -5.93 -5.31
N PRO A 100 9.88 -5.44 -5.27
CA PRO A 100 8.72 -6.25 -4.93
C PRO A 100 8.63 -7.50 -5.81
N ALA A 101 8.46 -8.68 -5.19
CA ALA A 101 8.27 -9.93 -5.92
C ALA A 101 6.86 -10.06 -6.54
N SER A 102 5.93 -9.19 -6.14
CA SER A 102 4.54 -9.20 -6.59
C SER A 102 3.94 -7.79 -6.58
N ILE A 103 2.83 -7.62 -7.30
CA ILE A 103 2.02 -6.40 -7.28
C ILE A 103 1.56 -6.04 -5.86
N ILE A 104 1.30 -7.01 -4.99
CA ILE A 104 0.91 -6.77 -3.60
C ILE A 104 2.06 -6.11 -2.82
N GLY A 105 3.30 -6.53 -3.07
CA GLY A 105 4.48 -5.86 -2.51
C GLY A 105 4.65 -4.44 -3.04
N ALA A 106 4.40 -4.22 -4.33
CA ALA A 106 4.44 -2.89 -4.93
C ALA A 106 3.35 -1.96 -4.37
N LEU A 107 2.15 -2.50 -4.08
CA LEU A 107 1.10 -1.77 -3.36
C LEU A 107 1.56 -1.38 -1.96
N ALA A 108 2.21 -2.27 -1.22
CA ALA A 108 2.73 -1.96 0.11
C ALA A 108 3.76 -0.81 0.07
N ASP A 109 4.68 -0.82 -0.90
CA ASP A 109 5.66 0.26 -1.10
C ASP A 109 4.99 1.58 -1.49
N LEU A 110 3.93 1.51 -2.30
CA LEU A 110 3.14 2.68 -2.66
C LEU A 110 2.44 3.28 -1.43
N LEU A 111 1.92 2.46 -0.51
CA LEU A 111 1.30 2.95 0.73
C LEU A 111 2.31 3.64 1.65
N VAL A 112 3.55 3.14 1.71
CA VAL A 112 4.66 3.83 2.41
C VAL A 112 4.92 5.19 1.77
N SER A 113 4.98 5.23 0.43
CA SER A 113 5.27 6.44 -0.34
C SER A 113 4.16 7.49 -0.26
N ALA A 114 2.90 7.05 -0.20
CA ALA A 114 1.74 7.92 -0.09
C ALA A 114 1.72 8.73 1.22
N GLY A 115 2.29 8.18 2.30
CA GLY A 115 2.46 8.88 3.57
C GLY A 115 1.15 9.43 4.13
N ARG A 116 1.16 10.72 4.53
CA ARG A 116 -0.06 11.42 4.97
C ARG A 116 -0.69 12.22 3.84
N PHE A 117 -2.02 12.19 3.74
CA PHE A 117 -2.78 12.99 2.78
C PHE A 117 -2.49 14.49 2.94
N PRO A 118 -1.96 15.18 1.91
CA PRO A 118 -1.52 16.57 2.01
C PRO A 118 -2.65 17.62 2.00
N GLY A 119 -3.92 17.21 2.17
CA GLY A 119 -5.07 18.13 2.31
C GLY A 119 -5.48 18.90 1.06
N ARG A 120 -4.74 18.79 -0.06
CA ARG A 120 -5.11 19.36 -1.36
C ARG A 120 -4.76 18.39 -2.49
N PHE A 121 -5.79 17.91 -3.18
CA PHE A 121 -5.65 17.18 -4.42
C PHE A 121 -5.12 18.14 -5.51
N ARG A 122 -3.82 18.08 -5.81
CA ARG A 122 -3.31 18.57 -7.09
C ARG A 122 -3.43 17.40 -8.05
N ARG A 123 -4.31 17.50 -9.05
CA ARG A 123 -4.26 16.58 -10.20
C ARG A 123 -2.84 16.59 -10.77
N PRO A 124 -2.15 15.45 -10.87
CA PRO A 124 -0.95 15.36 -11.68
C PRO A 124 -1.36 15.61 -13.13
N THR A 125 -1.01 16.77 -13.69
CA THR A 125 -1.11 17.01 -15.12
C THR A 125 0.14 16.42 -15.78
N GLY A 126 0.19 15.10 -15.87
CA GLY A 126 1.31 14.41 -16.49
C GLY A 126 1.33 12.94 -16.11
N ARG A 127 1.62 12.08 -17.10
CA ARG A 127 1.89 10.67 -16.90
C ARG A 127 3.28 10.55 -16.25
N PRO A 128 3.41 10.03 -15.02
CA PRO A 128 4.73 9.78 -14.45
C PRO A 128 5.36 8.60 -15.18
N THR A 129 6.34 8.87 -16.03
CA THR A 129 7.20 7.84 -16.62
C THR A 129 8.29 7.50 -15.61
N VAL A 130 8.20 6.34 -14.96
CA VAL A 130 9.35 5.75 -14.28
C VAL A 130 10.20 5.08 -15.36
N SER A 131 11.33 5.69 -15.70
CA SER A 131 12.29 5.12 -16.64
C SER A 131 13.04 3.97 -15.97
N THR A 132 12.72 2.74 -16.33
CA THR A 132 13.55 1.58 -16.01
C THR A 132 14.76 1.60 -16.96
N GLU A 133 15.86 2.21 -16.52
CA GLU A 133 17.12 2.18 -17.25
C GLU A 133 17.77 0.80 -17.07
N THR A 134 17.47 -0.14 -17.97
CA THR A 134 18.13 -1.43 -18.03
C THR A 134 19.58 -1.24 -18.49
N ARG A 135 20.54 -1.24 -17.55
CA ARG A 135 21.95 -1.44 -17.89
C ARG A 135 22.16 -2.87 -18.33
N LYS A 136 22.25 -3.08 -19.65
CA LYS A 136 22.76 -4.30 -20.26
C LYS A 136 24.27 -4.38 -20.00
N ALA A 137 24.67 -5.15 -18.99
CA ALA A 137 26.07 -5.51 -18.80
C ALA A 137 26.51 -6.42 -19.96
N ALA A 138 27.59 -6.02 -20.62
CA ALA A 138 28.25 -6.78 -21.67
C ALA A 138 28.78 -8.11 -21.10
N VAL A 139 28.42 -9.21 -21.76
CA VAL A 139 29.18 -10.46 -21.68
C VAL A 139 29.93 -10.57 -23.01
N ALA A 140 31.23 -10.30 -22.95
CA ALA A 140 32.19 -10.65 -23.97
C ALA A 140 33.38 -11.31 -23.27
N SER A 141 33.46 -12.63 -23.37
CA SER A 141 34.68 -13.45 -23.42
C SER A 141 34.30 -14.80 -23.98
#